data_AF-A0A7S1KAJ8-F1
#
_entry.id   AF-A0A7S1KAJ8-F1
#
_cell.length_a   1.000
_cell.length_b   1.000
_cell.length_c   1.000
_cell.angle_alpha   90.00
_cell.angle_beta   90.00
_cell.angle_gamma   90.00
#
_symmetry.space_group_name_H-M   'P 1'
#
loop_
_entity.id
_entity.type
_entity.pdbx_description
1 polymer ?
#
loop_
_entity_poly.entity_id
_entity_poly.type
_entity_poly.pdbx_seq_one_letter_code
_entity_poly.pdbx_strand_id
1 'polypeptide(L)'
;MLTNSDPIIPLTLPTPQLEKAIFDMDGRKIYVTFDSFTIQGAVPMDEDGDFIPDGVDWSTQHRGLLDCSKVFAPHTASLLGTLGNGTSCQWTTAASVQVQLPARYLTPNPGDDIIVRERTVYAHVDGEWSNAASGGVKLEQPDPIEDPVVVVSIPRNIDLCSPMTIDASSSYNHGSRPSWQWKFIRAQCRYFDNGNVLYRDITEYEDGPGFVTIIKGLLAGSSAGSGSLYGSEKVYIGANDLRRGCDYMIEVTMTSKWGDPPRTTSTTLEFYKRQIPAPQAFIQGPQSVPTFRRKVLTLSVQAEKSRCEGLDSTQIA
;
A
#
# COMPACT_ATOMS: atom_id res chain seq x y z
N MET A 1 60.08 13.61 -29.93
CA MET A 1 58.63 13.38 -29.91
C MET A 1 58.42 11.89 -29.76
N LEU A 2 57.98 11.42 -28.60
CA LEU A 2 57.47 10.06 -28.42
C LEU A 2 55.98 10.14 -28.75
N THR A 3 55.62 9.78 -29.98
CA THR A 3 54.22 9.60 -30.37
C THR A 3 53.73 8.31 -29.75
N ASN A 4 52.73 8.42 -28.88
CA ASN A 4 51.98 7.27 -28.39
C ASN A 4 51.28 6.62 -29.60
N SER A 5 51.71 5.42 -29.95
CA SER A 5 51.19 4.59 -31.05
C SER A 5 50.29 3.46 -30.55
N ASP A 6 49.91 3.47 -29.27
CA ASP A 6 48.93 2.53 -28.78
C ASP A 6 47.57 2.87 -29.39
N PRO A 7 46.84 1.88 -29.93
CA PRO A 7 45.48 2.12 -30.39
C PRO A 7 44.68 2.66 -29.21
N ILE A 8 44.27 3.91 -29.30
CA ILE A 8 43.17 4.44 -28.50
C ILE A 8 41.98 3.59 -28.95
N ILE A 9 41.60 2.59 -28.16
CA ILE A 9 40.33 1.89 -28.33
C ILE A 9 39.28 2.97 -28.08
N PRO A 10 38.68 3.57 -29.11
CA PRO A 10 37.77 4.66 -28.90
C PRO A 10 36.45 4.00 -28.57
N LEU A 11 36.20 3.78 -27.28
CA LEU A 11 34.83 3.73 -26.80
C LEU A 11 34.26 5.12 -27.09
N THR A 12 33.65 5.27 -28.27
CA THR A 12 33.19 6.54 -28.84
C THR A 12 31.88 6.98 -28.23
N LEU A 13 31.07 6.04 -27.73
CA LEU A 13 29.79 6.35 -27.11
C LEU A 13 30.01 6.91 -25.70
N PRO A 14 29.26 7.95 -25.32
CA PRO A 14 29.27 8.44 -23.95
C PRO A 14 28.83 7.33 -22.98
N THR A 15 29.52 7.24 -21.85
CA THR A 15 29.16 6.34 -20.75
C THR A 15 27.76 6.68 -20.24
N PRO A 16 26.81 5.73 -20.20
CA PRO A 16 25.50 5.97 -19.60
C PRO A 16 25.64 6.37 -18.14
N GLN A 17 24.96 7.44 -17.75
CA GLN A 17 24.96 7.93 -16.39
C GLN A 17 23.57 7.79 -15.79
N LEU A 18 23.51 7.43 -14.51
CA LEU A 18 22.29 7.57 -13.75
C LEU A 18 21.95 9.05 -13.67
N GLU A 19 20.82 9.43 -14.26
CA GLU A 19 20.33 10.81 -14.23
C GLU A 19 19.44 11.03 -13.01
N LYS A 20 18.54 10.08 -12.74
CA LYS A 20 17.49 10.25 -11.73
C LYS A 20 17.07 8.93 -11.11
N ALA A 21 16.76 8.96 -9.81
CA ALA A 21 16.01 7.91 -9.13
C ALA A 21 14.91 8.57 -8.31
N ILE A 22 13.64 8.29 -8.61
CA ILE A 22 12.50 8.98 -7.98
C ILE A 22 11.41 8.00 -7.57
N PHE A 23 10.84 8.20 -6.38
CA PHE A 23 9.66 7.45 -5.94
C PHE A 23 8.41 7.78 -6.75
N ASP A 24 7.49 6.82 -6.84
CA ASP A 24 6.09 7.13 -7.12
C ASP A 24 5.38 7.74 -5.91
N MET A 25 4.26 8.41 -6.14
CA MET A 25 3.44 9.03 -5.07
C MET A 25 3.00 8.04 -3.98
N ASP A 26 2.85 6.76 -4.31
CA ASP A 26 2.50 5.72 -3.36
C ASP A 26 3.70 5.09 -2.64
N GLY A 27 4.94 5.42 -3.00
CA GLY A 27 6.16 4.86 -2.41
C GLY A 27 6.29 3.34 -2.58
N ARG A 28 5.67 2.79 -3.63
CA ARG A 28 5.71 1.37 -4.01
C ARG A 28 6.62 1.13 -5.20
N LYS A 29 6.99 2.18 -5.93
CA LYS A 29 7.87 2.10 -7.08
C LYS A 29 8.96 3.16 -7.00
N ILE A 30 10.11 2.83 -7.56
CA ILE A 30 11.17 3.79 -7.85
C ILE A 30 11.45 3.71 -9.34
N TYR A 31 11.43 4.86 -10.00
CA TYR A 31 11.83 4.99 -11.40
C TYR A 31 13.27 5.47 -11.43
N VAL A 32 14.13 4.63 -11.99
CA VAL A 32 15.55 4.94 -12.19
C VAL A 32 15.76 5.18 -13.68
N THR A 33 16.33 6.32 -14.03
CA THR A 33 16.51 6.77 -15.42
C THR A 33 17.97 7.04 -15.71
N PHE A 34 18.40 6.65 -16.89
CA PHE A 34 19.70 6.94 -17.46
C PHE A 34 19.59 8.06 -18.49
N ASP A 35 20.65 8.84 -18.63
CA ASP A 35 20.75 9.95 -19.60
C ASP A 35 20.75 9.49 -21.07
N SER A 36 20.93 8.19 -21.31
CA SER A 36 21.13 7.61 -22.63
C SER A 36 20.54 6.20 -22.74
N PHE A 37 20.38 5.73 -23.98
CA PHE A 37 19.97 4.35 -24.26
C PHE A 37 21.02 3.36 -23.75
N THR A 38 20.56 2.24 -23.19
CA THR A 38 21.43 1.13 -22.76
C THR A 38 20.99 -0.18 -23.40
N ILE A 39 21.89 -1.16 -23.42
CA ILE A 39 21.57 -2.54 -23.84
C ILE A 39 20.99 -3.40 -22.71
N GLN A 40 20.46 -2.78 -21.65
CA GLN A 40 19.63 -3.42 -20.62
C GLN A 40 20.29 -4.62 -19.92
N GLY A 41 21.57 -4.50 -19.59
CA GLY A 41 22.32 -5.56 -18.91
C GLY A 41 22.90 -6.65 -19.81
N ALA A 42 22.70 -6.55 -21.14
CA ALA A 42 23.47 -7.38 -22.06
C ALA A 42 24.97 -7.05 -21.92
N VAL A 43 25.81 -8.07 -21.95
CA VAL A 43 27.26 -7.92 -21.77
C VAL A 43 27.98 -7.84 -23.12
N PRO A 44 29.11 -7.12 -23.18
CA PRO A 44 30.01 -7.20 -24.32
C PRO A 44 30.59 -8.61 -24.44
N MET A 45 30.72 -9.09 -25.67
CA MET A 45 31.35 -10.35 -26.03
C MET A 45 32.65 -10.06 -26.77
N ASP A 46 33.72 -10.74 -26.36
CA ASP A 46 35.06 -10.67 -26.95
C ASP A 46 35.37 -12.08 -27.48
N GLU A 47 35.42 -12.22 -28.80
CA GLU A 47 35.62 -13.50 -29.49
C GLU A 47 37.09 -13.77 -29.81
N ASP A 48 37.91 -12.72 -29.95
CA ASP A 48 39.31 -12.83 -30.37
C ASP A 48 40.34 -12.58 -29.24
N GLY A 49 39.88 -12.16 -28.06
CA GLY A 49 40.64 -12.03 -26.82
C GLY A 49 41.47 -10.74 -26.73
N ASP A 50 41.18 -9.74 -27.55
CA ASP A 50 41.93 -8.48 -27.60
C ASP A 50 41.43 -7.40 -26.61
N PHE A 51 40.46 -7.73 -25.76
CA PHE A 51 39.77 -6.87 -24.81
C PHE A 51 38.81 -5.83 -25.42
N ILE A 52 38.71 -5.76 -26.74
CA ILE A 52 37.75 -4.94 -27.46
C ILE A 52 36.50 -5.80 -27.71
N PRO A 53 35.29 -5.30 -27.38
CA PRO A 53 34.10 -6.09 -27.67
C PRO A 53 33.80 -6.20 -29.18
N ASP A 54 33.77 -7.43 -29.68
CA ASP A 54 33.38 -7.77 -31.06
C ASP A 54 31.87 -7.81 -31.29
N GLY A 55 31.10 -7.99 -30.21
CA GLY A 55 29.66 -8.16 -30.31
C GLY A 55 28.94 -8.08 -28.97
N VAL A 56 27.62 -8.23 -29.03
CA VAL A 56 26.75 -8.19 -27.85
C VAL A 56 26.22 -9.59 -27.57
N ASP A 57 26.44 -10.08 -26.36
CA ASP A 57 25.76 -11.30 -25.90
C ASP A 57 24.34 -10.96 -25.43
N TRP A 58 23.40 -10.94 -26.38
CA TRP A 58 21.98 -10.70 -26.11
C TRP A 58 21.31 -11.77 -25.23
N SER A 59 21.94 -12.92 -25.00
CA SER A 59 21.39 -13.96 -24.12
C SER A 59 21.43 -13.53 -22.64
N THR A 60 22.33 -12.63 -22.28
CA THR A 60 22.48 -12.07 -20.93
C THR A 60 21.56 -10.89 -20.66
N GLN A 61 20.88 -10.38 -21.69
CA GLN A 61 19.99 -9.23 -21.57
C GLN A 61 18.94 -9.46 -20.48
N HIS A 62 18.77 -8.49 -19.60
CA HIS A 62 17.80 -8.56 -18.51
C HIS A 62 16.38 -8.39 -19.05
N ARG A 63 15.70 -9.51 -19.33
CA ARG A 63 14.30 -9.53 -19.81
C ARG A 63 13.34 -9.86 -18.67
N GLY A 64 12.28 -9.08 -18.55
CA GLY A 64 11.23 -9.28 -17.55
C GLY A 64 11.64 -8.86 -16.14
N LEU A 65 11.09 -9.54 -15.12
CA LEU A 65 11.38 -9.28 -13.71
C LEU A 65 12.70 -9.94 -13.30
N LEU A 66 13.54 -9.20 -12.60
CA LEU A 66 14.82 -9.66 -12.08
C LEU A 66 15.07 -9.20 -10.65
N ASP A 67 16.04 -9.83 -10.02
CA ASP A 67 16.58 -9.35 -8.75
C ASP A 67 17.38 -8.06 -8.98
N CYS A 68 17.12 -7.04 -8.17
CA CYS A 68 17.76 -5.73 -8.29
C CYS A 68 19.29 -5.77 -8.16
N SER A 69 19.86 -6.80 -7.53
CA SER A 69 21.32 -7.04 -7.49
C SER A 69 21.96 -7.28 -8.85
N LYS A 70 21.17 -7.58 -9.89
CA LYS A 70 21.68 -7.70 -11.26
C LYS A 70 21.98 -6.36 -11.90
N VAL A 71 21.37 -5.26 -11.45
CA VAL A 71 21.54 -3.92 -12.02
C VAL A 71 22.26 -2.97 -11.05
N PHE A 72 21.97 -3.10 -9.76
CA PHE A 72 22.48 -2.19 -8.73
C PHE A 72 23.60 -2.81 -7.90
N ALA A 73 24.48 -1.95 -7.39
CA ALA A 73 25.60 -2.34 -6.56
C ALA A 73 25.11 -3.06 -5.29
N PRO A 74 25.92 -3.92 -4.65
CA PRO A 74 25.49 -4.72 -3.50
C PRO A 74 24.84 -3.91 -2.37
N HIS A 75 25.34 -2.70 -2.10
CA HIS A 75 24.76 -1.80 -1.10
C HIS A 75 23.32 -1.38 -1.48
N THR A 76 23.12 -0.86 -2.69
CA THR A 76 21.80 -0.46 -3.19
C THR A 76 20.87 -1.67 -3.30
N ALA A 77 21.34 -2.83 -3.75
CA ALA A 77 20.55 -4.05 -3.78
C ALA A 77 20.09 -4.48 -2.38
N SER A 78 20.96 -4.38 -1.37
CA SER A 78 20.60 -4.64 0.03
C SER A 78 19.59 -3.62 0.57
N LEU A 79 19.69 -2.35 0.15
CA LEU A 79 18.77 -1.29 0.53
C LEU A 79 17.36 -1.50 -0.05
N LEU A 80 17.30 -1.88 -1.33
CA LEU A 80 16.06 -2.12 -2.08
C LEU A 80 15.40 -3.45 -1.69
N GLY A 81 16.19 -4.44 -1.30
CA GLY A 81 15.72 -5.79 -0.96
C GLY A 81 15.81 -6.76 -2.14
N THR A 82 15.41 -8.00 -1.88
CA THR A 82 15.54 -9.13 -2.81
C THR A 82 14.19 -9.55 -3.40
N LEU A 83 14.25 -10.33 -4.48
CA LEU A 83 13.06 -10.89 -5.13
C LEU A 83 12.18 -11.70 -4.17
N GLY A 84 12.79 -12.47 -3.26
CA GLY A 84 12.08 -13.27 -2.26
C GLY A 84 11.24 -12.46 -1.27
N ASN A 85 11.57 -11.18 -1.08
CA ASN A 85 10.84 -10.27 -0.19
C ASN A 85 9.77 -9.45 -0.92
N GLY A 86 9.58 -9.68 -2.23
CA GLY A 86 8.64 -8.92 -3.06
C GLY A 86 9.24 -7.65 -3.69
N THR A 87 10.56 -7.46 -3.63
CA THR A 87 11.26 -6.40 -4.37
C THR A 87 11.71 -6.93 -5.73
N SER A 88 11.34 -6.26 -6.83
CA SER A 88 11.80 -6.68 -8.17
C SER A 88 12.22 -5.50 -9.00
N CYS A 89 13.20 -5.70 -9.87
CA CYS A 89 13.61 -4.73 -10.88
C CYS A 89 13.14 -5.18 -12.26
N GLN A 90 12.84 -4.23 -13.13
CA GLN A 90 12.51 -4.48 -14.52
C GLN A 90 12.91 -3.29 -15.38
N TRP A 91 13.54 -3.56 -16.51
CA TRP A 91 13.69 -2.55 -17.55
C TRP A 91 12.33 -2.27 -18.20
N THR A 92 11.86 -1.03 -18.08
CA THR A 92 10.62 -0.56 -18.73
C THR A 92 10.90 0.01 -20.10
N THR A 93 12.09 0.60 -20.27
CA THR A 93 12.65 1.05 -21.54
C THR A 93 14.14 0.70 -21.56
N ALA A 94 14.84 1.06 -22.65
CA ALA A 94 16.28 0.92 -22.71
C ALA A 94 17.05 1.90 -21.81
N ALA A 95 16.40 2.97 -21.34
CA ALA A 95 17.00 3.99 -20.48
C ALA A 95 16.35 4.04 -19.09
N SER A 96 15.44 3.12 -18.75
CA SER A 96 14.72 3.17 -17.48
C SER A 96 14.50 1.81 -16.86
N VAL A 97 14.75 1.76 -15.55
CA VAL A 97 14.51 0.61 -14.67
C VAL A 97 13.47 1.02 -13.65
N GLN A 98 12.38 0.25 -13.56
CA GLN A 98 11.43 0.35 -12.48
C GLN A 98 11.79 -0.66 -11.39
N VAL A 99 11.95 -0.16 -10.17
CA VAL A 99 12.03 -0.97 -8.96
C VAL A 99 10.63 -1.05 -8.35
N GLN A 100 10.10 -2.24 -8.15
CA GLN A 100 8.90 -2.49 -7.37
C GLN A 100 9.30 -2.83 -5.94
N LEU A 101 8.69 -2.18 -4.97
CA LEU A 101 8.89 -2.41 -3.53
C LEU A 101 7.66 -3.13 -2.95
N PRO A 102 7.82 -3.95 -1.90
CA PRO A 102 6.70 -4.60 -1.23
C PRO A 102 5.90 -3.60 -0.39
N ALA A 103 4.62 -3.93 -0.13
CA ALA A 103 3.77 -3.12 0.72
C ALA A 103 4.37 -3.06 2.14
N ARG A 104 4.60 -1.83 2.65
CA ARG A 104 5.23 -1.53 3.95
C ARG A 104 6.72 -1.83 4.07
N TYR A 105 7.44 -1.99 2.96
CA TYR A 105 8.89 -2.16 2.99
C TYR A 105 9.56 -1.00 3.72
N LEU A 106 10.41 -1.24 4.74
CA LEU A 106 10.92 -0.23 5.71
C LEU A 106 12.09 0.65 5.22
N THR A 107 12.71 0.27 4.12
CA THR A 107 13.65 1.07 3.32
C THR A 107 13.14 1.09 1.88
N PRO A 108 13.75 1.80 0.92
CA PRO A 108 14.59 2.98 1.07
C PRO A 108 13.84 4.26 1.48
N ASN A 109 14.58 5.36 1.68
CA ASN A 109 14.11 6.71 1.99
C ASN A 109 14.70 7.75 1.01
N PRO A 110 14.05 8.92 0.84
CA PRO A 110 14.65 10.03 0.10
C PRO A 110 16.02 10.40 0.66
N GLY A 111 17.00 10.64 -0.21
CA GLY A 111 18.39 10.92 0.13
C GLY A 111 19.32 9.70 0.20
N ASP A 112 18.78 8.48 0.13
CA ASP A 112 19.59 7.26 0.02
C ASP A 112 20.31 7.19 -1.34
N ASP A 113 21.45 6.50 -1.38
CA ASP A 113 22.25 6.35 -2.60
C ASP A 113 21.78 5.16 -3.46
N ILE A 114 21.40 5.45 -4.70
CA ILE A 114 21.11 4.46 -5.74
C ILE A 114 22.31 4.38 -6.66
N ILE A 115 23.09 3.30 -6.54
CA ILE A 115 24.37 3.09 -7.22
C ILE A 115 24.23 1.93 -8.19
N VAL A 116 24.62 2.15 -9.45
CA VAL A 116 24.64 1.10 -10.47
C VAL A 116 25.80 0.14 -10.23
N ARG A 117 25.56 -1.13 -10.51
CA ARG A 117 26.58 -2.16 -10.45
C ARG A 117 27.59 -1.92 -11.56
N GLU A 118 28.87 -1.97 -11.20
CA GLU A 118 29.94 -1.90 -12.19
C GLU A 118 29.83 -3.02 -13.24
N ARG A 119 30.34 -2.74 -14.45
CA ARG A 119 30.43 -3.72 -15.56
C ARG A 119 29.11 -4.41 -15.90
N THR A 120 28.01 -3.67 -15.81
CA THR A 120 26.66 -4.24 -15.98
C THR A 120 25.86 -3.50 -17.04
N VAL A 121 25.86 -2.16 -17.01
CA VAL A 121 25.05 -1.35 -17.91
C VAL A 121 25.97 -0.68 -18.93
N TYR A 122 25.70 -0.89 -20.21
CA TYR A 122 26.48 -0.38 -21.34
C TYR A 122 25.54 0.23 -22.37
N ALA A 123 26.08 1.08 -23.25
CA ALA A 123 25.45 1.48 -24.51
C ALA A 123 26.21 0.86 -25.68
N HIS A 124 25.45 0.50 -26.72
CA HIS A 124 26.00 -0.01 -27.98
C HIS A 124 25.10 0.40 -29.14
N VAL A 125 25.71 0.95 -30.19
CA VAL A 125 25.06 1.39 -31.43
C VAL A 125 26.04 1.17 -32.58
N ASP A 126 25.62 0.48 -33.63
CA ASP A 126 26.39 0.33 -34.88
C ASP A 126 27.87 -0.11 -34.72
N GLY A 127 28.14 -1.00 -33.75
CA GLY A 127 29.49 -1.51 -33.46
C GLY A 127 30.33 -0.59 -32.55
N GLU A 128 29.78 0.56 -32.16
CA GLU A 128 30.38 1.45 -31.18
C GLU A 128 29.93 1.10 -29.76
N TRP A 129 30.83 1.31 -28.79
CA TRP A 129 30.63 0.96 -27.39
C TRP A 129 30.88 2.13 -26.47
N SER A 130 30.15 2.14 -25.34
CA SER A 130 30.46 2.99 -24.21
C SER A 130 31.30 2.25 -23.17
N ASN A 131 31.90 2.98 -22.23
CA ASN A 131 32.28 2.36 -20.96
C ASN A 131 31.03 1.88 -20.21
N ALA A 132 31.23 0.99 -19.23
CA ALA A 132 30.17 0.62 -18.31
C ALA A 132 29.72 1.84 -17.48
N ALA A 133 28.41 1.97 -17.27
CA ALA A 133 27.86 2.92 -16.33
C ALA A 133 28.46 2.73 -14.93
N SER A 134 28.70 3.85 -14.24
CA SER A 134 29.27 3.87 -12.90
C SER A 134 28.69 5.03 -12.10
N GLY A 135 28.86 4.96 -10.78
CA GLY A 135 28.34 5.97 -9.86
C GLY A 135 26.87 5.77 -9.50
N GLY A 136 26.28 6.83 -8.97
CA GLY A 136 24.94 6.79 -8.41
C GLY A 136 24.32 8.17 -8.23
N VAL A 137 23.03 8.17 -7.95
CA VAL A 137 22.23 9.36 -7.67
C VAL A 137 21.53 9.22 -6.33
N LYS A 138 21.11 10.35 -5.78
CA LYS A 138 20.27 10.37 -4.59
C LYS A 138 18.84 9.99 -4.98
N LEU A 139 18.22 9.16 -4.15
CA LEU A 139 16.82 8.83 -4.29
C LEU A 139 15.97 10.05 -3.94
N GLU A 140 15.19 10.53 -4.89
CA GLU A 140 14.33 11.68 -4.74
C GLU A 140 12.92 11.27 -4.31
N GLN A 141 12.27 12.16 -3.56
CA GLN A 141 10.83 12.08 -3.34
C GLN A 141 10.07 12.36 -4.65
N PRO A 142 8.79 11.98 -4.75
CA PRO A 142 7.98 12.30 -5.92
C PRO A 142 7.91 13.81 -6.18
N ASP A 143 7.85 14.19 -7.45
CA ASP A 143 7.71 15.58 -7.89
C ASP A 143 6.72 15.65 -9.07
N PRO A 144 5.58 16.36 -8.94
CA PRO A 144 5.15 17.13 -7.78
C PRO A 144 4.75 16.24 -6.60
N ILE A 145 4.91 16.76 -5.38
CA ILE A 145 4.30 16.16 -4.18
C ILE A 145 2.83 16.57 -4.14
N GLU A 146 1.95 15.58 -4.08
CA GLU A 146 0.51 15.78 -3.89
C GLU A 146 0.09 15.52 -2.43
N ASP A 147 -1.08 16.02 -2.07
CA ASP A 147 -1.69 15.72 -0.77
C ASP A 147 -2.13 14.24 -0.72
N PRO A 148 -1.98 13.57 0.44
CA PRO A 148 -2.41 12.19 0.56
C PRO A 148 -3.94 12.10 0.51
N VAL A 149 -4.48 11.02 -0.05
CA VAL A 149 -5.94 10.83 -0.20
C VAL A 149 -6.42 9.74 0.74
N VAL A 150 -7.29 10.10 1.68
CA VAL A 150 -7.86 9.19 2.67
C VAL A 150 -9.16 8.58 2.15
N VAL A 151 -9.13 7.28 1.88
CA VAL A 151 -10.30 6.50 1.46
C VAL A 151 -10.61 5.47 2.54
N VAL A 152 -11.78 5.58 3.16
CA VAL A 152 -12.18 4.71 4.26
C VAL A 152 -13.44 3.93 3.90
N SER A 153 -13.38 2.63 4.14
CA SER A 153 -14.51 1.71 4.06
C SER A 153 -15.03 1.40 5.45
N ILE A 154 -16.35 1.52 5.61
CA ILE A 154 -17.08 1.14 6.82
C ILE A 154 -18.18 0.16 6.41
N PRO A 155 -18.43 -0.92 7.19
CA PRO A 155 -19.56 -1.80 6.94
C PRO A 155 -20.87 -1.02 6.87
N ARG A 156 -21.65 -1.22 5.79
CA ARG A 156 -22.92 -0.50 5.58
C ARG A 156 -23.97 -0.80 6.65
N ASN A 157 -23.90 -1.99 7.25
CA ASN A 157 -24.82 -2.46 8.27
C ASN A 157 -24.03 -2.82 9.52
N ILE A 158 -23.97 -1.89 10.47
CA ILE A 158 -23.41 -2.15 11.79
C ILE A 158 -24.57 -2.57 12.69
N ASP A 159 -24.91 -3.85 12.63
CA ASP A 159 -25.97 -4.42 13.45
C ASP A 159 -25.57 -4.53 14.93
N LEU A 160 -26.49 -4.99 15.78
CA LEU A 160 -26.25 -5.14 17.21
C LEU A 160 -25.13 -6.15 17.56
N CYS A 161 -25.02 -7.27 16.83
CA CYS A 161 -24.17 -8.41 17.20
C CYS A 161 -22.82 -8.44 16.50
N SER A 162 -22.69 -7.74 15.37
CA SER A 162 -21.52 -7.85 14.51
C SER A 162 -20.43 -6.89 14.98
N PRO A 163 -19.17 -7.35 15.09
CA PRO A 163 -18.04 -6.44 15.18
C PRO A 163 -17.90 -5.68 13.84
N MET A 164 -17.14 -4.60 13.87
CA MET A 164 -16.84 -3.83 12.66
C MET A 164 -15.35 -3.54 12.57
N THR A 165 -14.86 -3.48 11.33
CA THR A 165 -13.54 -2.99 11.02
C THR A 165 -13.68 -1.76 10.15
N ILE A 166 -13.11 -0.65 10.59
CA ILE A 166 -12.90 0.53 9.76
C ILE A 166 -11.62 0.28 8.98
N ASP A 167 -11.66 0.40 7.65
CA ASP A 167 -10.53 0.04 6.79
C ASP A 167 -10.16 1.20 5.87
N ALA A 168 -8.98 1.79 6.10
CA ALA A 168 -8.42 2.87 5.28
C ALA A 168 -7.35 2.38 4.29
N SER A 169 -7.21 1.07 4.05
CA SER A 169 -6.14 0.49 3.21
C SER A 169 -6.22 0.84 1.71
N SER A 170 -7.35 1.40 1.26
CA SER A 170 -7.52 1.92 -0.12
C SER A 170 -7.06 3.36 -0.28
N SER A 171 -6.53 3.98 0.78
CA SER A 171 -5.90 5.30 0.72
C SER A 171 -4.63 5.26 -0.13
N TYR A 172 -4.25 6.40 -0.71
CA TYR A 172 -3.12 6.51 -1.65
C TYR A 172 -2.43 7.89 -1.55
N ASN A 173 -1.38 8.12 -2.35
CA ASN A 173 -0.51 9.31 -2.35
C ASN A 173 0.24 9.56 -1.03
N HIS A 174 0.51 8.49 -0.28
CA HIS A 174 1.01 8.58 1.10
C HIS A 174 2.42 8.01 1.30
N GLY A 175 3.07 7.53 0.22
CA GLY A 175 4.44 7.03 0.28
C GLY A 175 4.63 5.72 1.04
N SER A 176 3.66 4.79 0.90
CA SER A 176 3.59 3.41 1.42
C SER A 176 3.61 3.24 2.94
N ARG A 177 4.05 4.27 3.68
CA ARG A 177 4.12 4.29 5.14
C ARG A 177 3.63 5.62 5.70
N PRO A 178 2.31 5.88 5.60
CA PRO A 178 1.73 7.02 6.29
C PRO A 178 1.74 6.81 7.80
N SER A 179 1.66 7.92 8.52
CA SER A 179 1.27 7.94 9.92
C SER A 179 -0.24 8.15 10.04
N TRP A 180 -0.90 7.30 10.82
CA TRP A 180 -2.35 7.33 11.04
C TRP A 180 -2.68 7.90 12.42
N GLN A 181 -3.66 8.80 12.47
CA GLN A 181 -4.21 9.34 13.71
C GLN A 181 -5.73 9.20 13.68
N TRP A 182 -6.28 8.53 14.67
CA TRP A 182 -7.71 8.28 14.82
C TRP A 182 -8.23 8.99 16.05
N LYS A 183 -9.29 9.77 15.89
CA LYS A 183 -9.82 10.63 16.95
C LYS A 183 -11.32 10.49 17.05
N PHE A 184 -11.80 10.25 18.27
CA PHE A 184 -13.21 10.36 18.58
C PHE A 184 -13.62 11.84 18.59
N ILE A 185 -14.68 12.19 17.85
CA ILE A 185 -15.25 13.54 17.93
C ILE A 185 -16.47 13.55 18.86
N ARG A 186 -17.51 12.77 18.53
CA ARG A 186 -18.77 12.74 19.28
C ARG A 186 -19.55 11.45 19.02
N ALA A 187 -20.51 11.16 19.88
CA ALA A 187 -21.58 10.20 19.58
C ALA A 187 -22.92 10.73 20.09
N GLN A 188 -23.96 10.57 19.28
CA GLN A 188 -25.32 11.01 19.60
C GLN A 188 -26.27 9.83 19.55
N CYS A 189 -27.02 9.63 20.62
CA CYS A 189 -27.90 8.48 20.74
C CYS A 189 -29.36 8.86 20.54
N ARG A 190 -30.03 8.07 19.70
CA ARG A 190 -31.45 8.20 19.41
C ARG A 190 -32.26 7.72 20.59
N TYR A 191 -33.26 8.51 20.96
CA TYR A 191 -34.30 8.12 21.90
C TYR A 191 -35.66 8.60 21.40
N PHE A 192 -36.70 7.94 21.87
CA PHE A 192 -38.08 8.26 21.53
C PHE A 192 -38.72 8.97 22.71
N ASP A 193 -39.26 10.16 22.47
CA ASP A 193 -40.01 10.93 23.44
C ASP A 193 -41.31 11.41 22.80
N ASN A 194 -42.45 10.99 23.37
CA ASN A 194 -43.79 11.33 22.88
C ASN A 194 -43.98 11.15 21.37
N GLY A 195 -43.41 10.09 20.79
CA GLY A 195 -43.50 9.77 19.36
C GLY A 195 -42.51 10.53 18.47
N ASN A 196 -41.69 11.42 19.01
CA ASN A 196 -40.62 12.11 18.30
C ASN A 196 -39.27 11.40 18.51
N VAL A 197 -38.47 11.34 17.44
CA VAL A 197 -37.07 10.91 17.52
C VAL A 197 -36.22 12.10 17.91
N LEU A 198 -35.56 12.01 19.05
CA LEU A 198 -34.64 13.02 19.56
C LEU A 198 -33.24 12.44 19.70
N TYR A 199 -32.25 13.33 19.79
CA TYR A 199 -30.84 12.98 19.94
C TYR A 199 -30.27 13.61 21.21
N ARG A 200 -29.50 12.84 21.97
CA ARG A 200 -28.71 13.32 23.13
C ARG A 200 -27.27 12.90 22.96
N ASP A 201 -26.36 13.67 23.53
CA ASP A 201 -24.96 13.24 23.58
C ASP A 201 -24.88 11.92 24.37
N ILE A 202 -24.01 11.00 23.93
CA ILE A 202 -23.84 9.71 24.61
C ILE A 202 -23.48 9.89 26.08
N THR A 203 -22.74 10.94 26.45
CA THR A 203 -22.30 11.21 27.82
C THR A 203 -23.44 11.58 28.77
N GLU A 204 -24.61 11.93 28.25
CA GLU A 204 -25.81 12.18 29.06
C GLU A 204 -26.49 10.89 29.53
N TYR A 205 -26.08 9.72 29.04
CA TYR A 205 -26.56 8.42 29.50
C TYR A 205 -25.64 7.86 30.59
N GLU A 206 -26.21 7.17 31.58
CA GLU A 206 -25.47 6.61 32.73
C GLU A 206 -24.33 5.68 32.32
N ASP A 207 -24.54 4.85 31.29
CA ASP A 207 -23.55 3.93 30.72
C ASP A 207 -22.63 4.58 29.67
N GLY A 208 -23.01 5.75 29.17
CA GLY A 208 -22.39 6.42 28.04
C GLY A 208 -20.90 6.76 28.19
N PRO A 209 -20.45 7.34 29.32
CA PRO A 209 -19.03 7.63 29.55
C PRO A 209 -18.10 6.41 29.44
N GLY A 210 -18.61 5.21 29.77
CA GLY A 210 -17.89 3.95 29.61
C GLY A 210 -17.59 3.65 28.14
N PHE A 211 -18.60 3.74 27.28
CA PHE A 211 -18.45 3.55 25.83
C PHE A 211 -17.53 4.59 25.18
N VAL A 212 -17.60 5.85 25.62
CA VAL A 212 -16.68 6.91 25.13
C VAL A 212 -15.24 6.60 25.49
N THR A 213 -14.99 6.09 26.70
CA THR A 213 -13.64 5.67 27.13
C THR A 213 -13.13 4.51 26.29
N ILE A 214 -13.96 3.50 26.03
CA ILE A 214 -13.61 2.34 25.22
C ILE A 214 -13.24 2.77 23.80
N ILE A 215 -14.10 3.52 23.11
CA ILE A 215 -13.83 3.90 21.71
C ILE A 215 -12.62 4.83 21.60
N LYS A 216 -12.43 5.76 22.54
CA LYS A 216 -11.21 6.59 22.58
C LYS A 216 -9.96 5.73 22.75
N GLY A 217 -9.99 4.72 23.62
CA GLY A 217 -8.89 3.78 23.81
C GLY A 217 -8.56 2.98 22.54
N LEU A 218 -9.57 2.46 21.84
CA LEU A 218 -9.41 1.71 20.59
C LEU A 218 -8.80 2.58 19.47
N LEU A 219 -9.29 3.81 19.30
CA LEU A 219 -8.78 4.75 18.30
C LEU A 219 -7.35 5.20 18.65
N ALA A 220 -7.09 5.51 19.93
CA ALA A 220 -5.75 5.87 20.39
C ALA A 220 -4.76 4.73 20.18
N GLY A 221 -5.13 3.49 20.51
CA GLY A 221 -4.29 2.30 20.31
C GLY A 221 -4.01 1.97 18.84
N SER A 222 -4.87 2.42 17.93
CA SER A 222 -4.66 2.30 16.47
C SER A 222 -3.89 3.49 15.87
N SER A 223 -3.65 4.54 16.65
CA SER A 223 -2.96 5.76 16.20
C SER A 223 -1.46 5.66 16.37
N ALA A 224 -0.72 6.41 15.56
CA ALA A 224 0.72 6.54 15.67
C ALA A 224 1.11 7.18 17.00
N GLY A 225 2.24 6.75 17.56
CA GLY A 225 2.71 7.14 18.89
C GLY A 225 2.21 6.23 20.02
N SER A 226 1.12 5.49 19.80
CA SER A 226 0.56 4.55 20.79
C SER A 226 1.08 3.13 20.56
N GLY A 227 2.37 2.89 20.81
CA GLY A 227 3.00 1.57 20.63
C GLY A 227 3.35 1.18 19.19
N SER A 228 2.95 1.98 18.20
CA SER A 228 3.42 1.91 16.80
C SER A 228 3.86 3.29 16.32
N LEU A 229 4.98 3.38 15.60
CA LEU A 229 5.47 4.63 15.02
C LEU A 229 4.51 5.20 13.96
N TYR A 230 3.75 4.35 13.28
CA TYR A 230 2.92 4.72 12.13
C TYR A 230 1.42 4.55 12.38
N GLY A 231 1.03 3.91 13.49
CA GLY A 231 -0.35 3.51 13.72
C GLY A 231 -0.78 2.39 12.77
N SER A 232 -2.10 2.24 12.61
CA SER A 232 -2.75 1.23 11.78
C SER A 232 -3.77 1.88 10.86
N GLU A 233 -3.83 1.46 9.60
CA GLU A 233 -4.90 1.87 8.68
C GLU A 233 -6.24 1.15 8.96
N LYS A 234 -6.25 0.19 9.90
CA LYS A 234 -7.46 -0.54 10.31
C LYS A 234 -7.73 -0.37 11.79
N VAL A 235 -8.99 -0.12 12.12
CA VAL A 235 -9.48 -0.08 13.50
C VAL A 235 -10.53 -1.16 13.66
N TYR A 236 -10.27 -2.13 14.53
CA TYR A 236 -11.26 -3.13 14.92
C TYR A 236 -12.07 -2.63 16.12
N ILE A 237 -13.38 -2.74 16.02
CA ILE A 237 -14.33 -2.37 17.07
C ILE A 237 -15.21 -3.58 17.33
N GLY A 238 -15.18 -4.09 18.55
CA GLY A 238 -16.00 -5.22 18.97
C GLY A 238 -17.48 -4.90 18.95
N ALA A 239 -18.31 -5.94 18.86
CA ALA A 239 -19.76 -5.80 18.80
C ALA A 239 -20.35 -5.01 19.98
N ASN A 240 -19.74 -5.17 21.16
CA ASN A 240 -20.16 -4.58 22.44
C ASN A 240 -19.38 -3.31 22.81
N ASP A 241 -18.46 -2.84 21.96
CA ASP A 241 -17.64 -1.65 22.25
C ASP A 241 -18.36 -0.34 21.88
N LEU A 242 -19.50 -0.46 21.19
CA LEU A 242 -20.36 0.64 20.79
C LEU A 242 -21.73 0.51 21.45
N ARG A 243 -22.24 1.62 21.95
CA ARG A 243 -23.60 1.73 22.44
C ARG A 243 -24.55 1.66 21.26
N ARG A 244 -25.56 0.79 21.37
CA ARG A 244 -26.61 0.64 20.37
C ARG A 244 -27.47 1.90 20.26
N GLY A 245 -27.92 2.18 19.04
CA GLY A 245 -28.80 3.32 18.76
C GLY A 245 -28.08 4.66 18.70
N CYS A 246 -26.76 4.67 18.59
CA CYS A 246 -25.97 5.88 18.52
C CYS A 246 -25.31 6.06 17.16
N ASP A 247 -25.34 7.30 16.68
CA ASP A 247 -24.58 7.81 15.55
C ASP A 247 -23.22 8.29 16.08
N TYR A 248 -22.14 7.69 15.58
CA TYR A 248 -20.76 7.99 15.95
C TYR A 248 -20.10 8.84 14.89
N MET A 249 -19.31 9.82 15.32
CA MET A 249 -18.48 10.65 14.45
C MET A 249 -17.02 10.56 14.90
N ILE A 250 -16.16 10.11 13.99
CA ILE A 250 -14.73 9.97 14.21
C ILE A 250 -13.97 10.70 13.11
N GLU A 251 -12.76 11.15 13.41
CA GLU A 251 -11.84 11.75 12.46
C GLU A 251 -10.67 10.80 12.25
N VAL A 252 -10.27 10.62 11.00
CA VAL A 252 -9.00 10.00 10.65
C VAL A 252 -8.13 11.01 9.94
N THR A 253 -6.90 11.09 10.39
CA THR A 253 -5.87 11.95 9.84
C THR A 253 -4.72 11.08 9.36
N MET A 254 -4.34 11.25 8.10
CA MET A 254 -3.24 10.56 7.47
C MET A 254 -2.15 11.57 7.13
N THR A 255 -0.96 11.35 7.66
CA THR A 255 0.24 12.12 7.33
C THR A 255 1.10 11.31 6.36
N SER A 256 1.35 11.87 5.19
CA SER A 256 2.18 11.27 4.14
C SER A 256 3.64 11.15 4.59
N LYS A 257 4.39 10.22 3.98
CA LYS A 257 5.86 10.18 4.08
C LYS A 257 6.52 11.36 3.35
N TRP A 258 5.82 11.97 2.39
CA TRP A 258 6.38 12.97 1.48
C TRP A 258 6.22 14.40 1.97
N GLY A 259 7.19 15.23 1.58
CA GLY A 259 7.24 16.65 1.90
C GLY A 259 8.06 16.94 3.15
N ASP A 260 8.59 18.16 3.19
CA ASP A 260 9.17 18.76 4.39
C ASP A 260 8.60 20.18 4.54
N PRO A 261 7.64 20.40 5.46
CA PRO A 261 7.05 19.40 6.37
C PRO A 261 6.15 18.39 5.65
N PRO A 262 5.91 17.21 6.25
CA PRO A 262 5.03 16.19 5.68
C PRO A 262 3.58 16.65 5.49
N ARG A 263 2.99 16.28 4.34
CA ARG A 263 1.60 16.66 4.02
C ARG A 263 0.60 15.81 4.77
N THR A 264 -0.51 16.40 5.19
CA THR A 264 -1.51 15.74 6.03
C THR A 264 -2.93 16.01 5.52
N THR A 265 -3.76 14.96 5.48
CA THR A 265 -5.18 15.05 5.11
C THR A 265 -6.03 14.40 6.19
N SER A 266 -7.15 15.04 6.52
CA SER A 266 -8.12 14.54 7.50
C SER A 266 -9.47 14.32 6.83
N THR A 267 -10.18 13.28 7.26
CA THR A 267 -11.58 13.06 6.88
C THR A 267 -12.40 12.61 8.08
N THR A 268 -13.67 13.02 8.10
CA THR A 268 -14.61 12.68 9.15
C THR A 268 -15.52 11.55 8.66
N LEU A 269 -15.75 10.59 9.53
CA LEU A 269 -16.57 9.42 9.26
C LEU A 269 -17.74 9.41 10.22
N GLU A 270 -18.93 9.16 9.68
CA GLU A 270 -20.15 9.01 10.45
C GLU A 270 -20.75 7.63 10.22
N PHE A 271 -21.14 6.95 11.30
CA PHE A 271 -21.79 5.64 11.21
C PHE A 271 -22.74 5.39 12.38
N TYR A 272 -23.79 4.61 12.11
CA TYR A 272 -24.84 4.31 13.08
C TYR A 272 -24.77 2.86 13.56
N LYS A 273 -24.68 2.64 14.87
CA LYS A 273 -24.82 1.32 15.49
C LYS A 273 -26.31 1.02 15.69
N ARG A 274 -26.83 0.01 15.00
CA ARG A 274 -28.25 -0.34 15.10
C ARG A 274 -28.60 -0.95 16.45
N GLN A 275 -29.87 -0.77 16.83
CA GLN A 275 -30.47 -1.38 18.03
C GLN A 275 -30.97 -2.81 17.78
N ILE A 276 -31.00 -3.23 16.52
CA ILE A 276 -31.48 -4.55 16.12
C ILE A 276 -30.36 -5.37 15.47
N PRO A 277 -30.35 -6.70 15.70
CA PRO A 277 -29.49 -7.62 14.98
C PRO A 277 -29.85 -7.67 13.48
N ALA A 278 -28.88 -8.01 12.62
CA ALA A 278 -29.16 -8.19 11.20
C ALA A 278 -30.14 -9.36 11.01
N PRO A 279 -31.13 -9.25 10.10
CA PRO A 279 -32.13 -10.31 9.91
C PRO A 279 -31.45 -11.61 9.47
N GLN A 280 -31.79 -12.71 10.15
CA GLN A 280 -31.39 -14.06 9.77
C GLN A 280 -32.51 -14.68 8.93
N ALA A 281 -32.19 -15.02 7.68
CA ALA A 281 -33.08 -15.76 6.81
C ALA A 281 -32.51 -17.17 6.59
N PHE A 282 -33.31 -18.18 6.90
CA PHE A 282 -32.97 -19.57 6.61
C PHE A 282 -33.77 -20.02 5.39
N ILE A 283 -33.06 -20.45 4.35
CA ILE A 283 -33.70 -21.15 3.23
C ILE A 283 -33.87 -22.61 3.68
N GLN A 284 -35.11 -23.00 3.91
CA GLN A 284 -35.45 -24.37 4.24
C GLN A 284 -35.75 -25.14 2.96
N GLY A 285 -35.02 -26.23 2.78
CA GLY A 285 -35.16 -27.12 1.65
C GLY A 285 -34.20 -28.31 1.78
N PRO A 286 -34.44 -29.40 1.05
CA PRO A 286 -33.52 -30.53 1.00
C PRO A 286 -32.14 -30.09 0.45
N GLN A 287 -31.06 -30.49 1.13
CA GLN A 287 -29.66 -30.15 0.75
C GLN A 287 -29.27 -30.70 -0.62
N SER A 288 -29.89 -31.80 -1.07
CA SER A 288 -29.77 -32.30 -2.44
C SER A 288 -31.10 -32.91 -2.89
N VAL A 289 -31.40 -32.76 -4.19
CA VAL A 289 -32.58 -33.37 -4.82
C VAL A 289 -32.14 -34.12 -6.06
N PRO A 290 -32.05 -35.47 -6.02
CA PRO A 290 -31.78 -36.25 -7.23
C PRO A 290 -33.02 -36.21 -8.14
N THR A 291 -32.83 -35.75 -9.39
CA THR A 291 -33.94 -35.59 -10.34
C THR A 291 -33.91 -36.68 -11.41
N PHE A 292 -35.05 -37.34 -11.66
CA PHE A 292 -35.21 -38.33 -12.73
C PHE A 292 -36.36 -38.03 -13.70
N ARG A 293 -37.09 -36.91 -13.53
CA ARG A 293 -38.04 -36.26 -14.46
C ARG A 293 -38.61 -35.00 -13.78
N ARG A 294 -39.20 -34.09 -14.56
CA ARG A 294 -39.73 -32.77 -14.14
C ARG A 294 -40.52 -32.84 -12.82
N LYS A 295 -39.89 -32.41 -11.72
CA LYS A 295 -40.57 -32.06 -10.46
C LYS A 295 -40.26 -30.60 -10.11
N VAL A 296 -41.24 -29.93 -9.52
CA VAL A 296 -41.12 -28.56 -9.01
C VAL A 296 -40.43 -28.63 -7.65
N LEU A 297 -39.35 -27.88 -7.48
CA LEU A 297 -38.70 -27.66 -6.18
C LEU A 297 -39.40 -26.49 -5.50
N THR A 298 -40.03 -26.74 -4.34
CA THR A 298 -40.54 -25.67 -3.48
C THR A 298 -39.49 -25.38 -2.42
N LEU A 299 -38.97 -24.16 -2.44
CA LEU A 299 -38.14 -23.62 -1.37
C LEU A 299 -39.04 -22.75 -0.48
N SER A 300 -38.91 -22.91 0.84
CA SER A 300 -39.55 -22.02 1.81
C SER A 300 -38.48 -21.21 2.52
N VAL A 301 -38.71 -19.91 2.68
CA VAL A 301 -37.85 -19.05 3.50
C VAL A 301 -38.53 -18.87 4.84
N GLN A 302 -37.87 -19.30 5.91
CA GLN A 302 -38.29 -18.97 7.27
C GLN A 302 -37.35 -17.90 7.80
N ALA A 303 -37.91 -16.76 8.19
CA ALA A 303 -37.17 -15.72 8.90
C ALA A 303 -37.37 -15.93 10.41
N GLU A 304 -36.27 -15.90 11.17
CA GLU A 304 -36.32 -15.95 12.63
C GLU A 304 -35.88 -14.61 13.22
N LYS A 305 -36.36 -14.29 14.43
CA LYS A 305 -35.86 -13.12 15.18
C LYS A 305 -34.40 -13.39 15.53
N SER A 306 -33.49 -12.67 14.89
CA SER A 306 -32.06 -12.82 15.13
C SER A 306 -31.73 -12.59 16.60
N ARG A 307 -30.81 -13.38 17.13
CA ARG A 307 -30.33 -13.29 18.51
C ARG A 307 -28.83 -13.00 18.48
N CYS A 308 -28.36 -12.12 19.37
CA CYS A 308 -26.93 -12.01 19.63
C CYS A 308 -26.61 -12.94 20.80
N GLU A 309 -25.55 -13.74 20.68
CA GLU A 309 -25.04 -14.48 21.84
C GLU A 309 -24.63 -13.49 22.95
N GLY A 310 -25.17 -13.67 24.15
CA GLY A 310 -24.84 -12.85 25.32
C GLY A 310 -25.67 -11.57 25.52
N LEU A 311 -26.58 -11.21 24.61
CA LEU A 311 -27.56 -10.13 24.87
C LEU A 311 -28.93 -10.74 25.18
N ASP A 312 -29.37 -10.52 26.41
CA ASP A 312 -30.59 -11.16 26.93
C ASP A 312 -31.83 -10.71 26.14
N SER A 313 -32.71 -11.67 25.85
CA SER A 313 -33.86 -11.53 24.95
C SER A 313 -34.92 -10.52 25.40
N THR A 314 -34.79 -9.99 26.61
CA THR A 314 -35.67 -9.01 27.25
C THR A 314 -35.37 -7.56 26.90
N GLN A 315 -34.27 -7.26 26.18
CA GLN A 315 -33.89 -5.88 25.82
C GLN A 315 -34.22 -5.47 24.37
N ILE A 316 -34.90 -6.32 23.61
CA ILE A 316 -35.34 -6.01 22.24
C ILE A 316 -36.86 -5.77 22.26
N ALA A 317 -37.24 -4.57 22.69
CA ALA A 317 -38.57 -4.00 22.48
C ALA A 317 -38.64 -3.31 21.12
#